data_AF-A0A2V5PBS8-F1
#
_entry.id   AF-A0A2V5PBS8-F1
#
_cell.length_a   1.000
_cell.length_b   1.000
_cell.length_c   1.000
_cell.angle_alpha   90.00
_cell.angle_beta   90.00
_cell.angle_gamma   90.00
#
_symmetry.space_group_name_H-M   'P 1'
#
loop_
_entity.id
_entity.type
_entity.pdbx_description
1 polymer ?
#
loop_
_entity_poly.entity_id
_entity_poly.type
_entity_poly.pdbx_seq_one_letter_code
_entity_poly.pdbx_strand_id
1 'polypeptide(L)'
;MVLIHGTERTGMVLATAMDHNIDSHCPHYYKTDCDKDYGQVVFTIDGQPERPIRLTKYITYHTSTRAAAKELGRRAEWTLDRITAQGFAELLADQERYMNDFWQRSDVRVSNIRADRSRLSRVEIQQAIRVNLFHILQASARAENNGVAAKGLTGQAYEGHYFWDTEIYLLPFLIYTSPQIAKNVLRFRYDMLDKARARARELSHRGALFPWRTINGEEASAYYEAGTAQYHINADIAYALRKYVNATGDDEFLFKYGAEILVETARLWYDLGFFSPRKGGQFCINGVTGPDEYKTVVNNNTYTNLMARENLRYAVETVDLLQTRRPDVFEALKQKTSLEVQELDAWRSAADKMYIPFDAETGIYP
;
A
#
# COMPACT_ATOMS: atom_id res chain seq x y z
N MET A 1 -26.07 20.90 1.19
CA MET A 1 -25.91 20.79 2.66
C MET A 1 -24.53 20.25 2.98
N VAL A 2 -23.88 20.74 4.04
CA VAL A 2 -22.52 20.35 4.42
C VAL A 2 -22.43 20.04 5.90
N LEU A 3 -21.85 18.90 6.24
CA LEU A 3 -21.47 18.52 7.60
C LEU A 3 -19.95 18.41 7.68
N ILE A 4 -19.38 18.88 8.80
CA ILE A 4 -17.93 18.88 9.01
C ILE A 4 -17.66 18.29 10.38
N HIS A 5 -16.93 17.19 10.39
CA HIS A 5 -16.59 16.43 11.59
C HIS A 5 -15.08 16.32 11.74
N GLY A 6 -14.62 16.20 12.98
CA GLY A 6 -13.22 15.94 13.31
C GLY A 6 -13.11 14.63 14.06
N THR A 7 -12.11 13.83 13.75
CA THR A 7 -11.78 12.65 14.55
C THR A 7 -11.25 13.08 15.93
N GLU A 8 -11.69 12.43 17.00
CA GLU A 8 -11.36 12.83 18.37
C GLU A 8 -9.85 12.82 18.68
N ARG A 9 -9.10 11.85 18.15
CA ARG A 9 -7.68 11.65 18.50
C ARG A 9 -6.71 12.35 17.56
N THR A 10 -6.88 12.20 16.24
CA THR A 10 -5.91 12.73 15.27
C THR A 10 -6.24 14.15 14.83
N GLY A 11 -7.44 14.66 15.17
CA GLY A 11 -7.94 15.94 14.69
C GLY A 11 -8.14 16.00 13.18
N MET A 12 -8.07 14.87 12.47
CA MET A 12 -8.36 14.81 11.04
C MET A 12 -9.80 15.27 10.80
N VAL A 13 -9.95 16.24 9.92
CA VAL A 13 -11.25 16.81 9.56
C VAL A 13 -11.79 16.10 8.33
N LEU A 14 -13.08 15.76 8.33
CA LEU A 14 -13.85 15.26 7.21
C LEU A 14 -15.00 16.25 6.94
N ALA A 15 -15.04 16.82 5.73
CA ALA A 15 -16.19 17.56 5.23
C ALA A 15 -16.98 16.67 4.27
N THR A 16 -18.27 16.53 4.51
CA THR A 16 -19.21 15.82 3.65
C THR A 16 -20.25 16.81 3.13
N ALA A 17 -20.38 16.93 1.82
CA ALA A 17 -21.40 17.78 1.21
C ALA A 17 -22.32 16.96 0.32
N MET A 18 -23.63 17.21 0.39
CA MET A 18 -24.62 16.55 -0.46
C MET A 18 -25.65 17.52 -1.03
N ASP A 19 -26.10 17.19 -2.23
CA ASP A 19 -27.21 17.84 -2.93
C ASP A 19 -27.96 16.85 -3.81
N HIS A 20 -29.13 17.23 -4.30
CA HIS A 20 -30.02 16.36 -5.04
C HIS A 20 -30.63 17.08 -6.25
N ASN A 21 -30.83 16.34 -7.34
CA ASN A 21 -31.68 16.76 -8.44
C ASN A 21 -32.89 15.82 -8.54
N ILE A 22 -34.08 16.38 -8.68
CA ILE A 22 -35.32 15.63 -8.90
C ILE A 22 -35.85 15.94 -10.31
N ASP A 23 -36.01 14.89 -11.10
CA ASP A 23 -36.68 14.93 -12.41
C ASP A 23 -37.99 14.17 -12.30
N SER A 24 -39.10 14.91 -12.31
CA SER A 24 -40.44 14.39 -12.08
C SER A 24 -41.49 15.32 -12.68
N HIS A 25 -42.43 14.75 -13.43
CA HIS A 25 -43.66 15.43 -13.86
C HIS A 25 -44.77 15.41 -12.79
N CYS A 26 -44.53 14.72 -11.67
CA CYS A 26 -45.45 14.70 -10.54
C CYS A 26 -45.23 15.96 -9.68
N PRO A 27 -46.29 16.62 -9.18
CA PRO A 27 -46.16 17.69 -8.20
C PRO A 27 -45.30 17.24 -7.03
N HIS A 28 -44.34 18.07 -6.65
CA HIS A 28 -43.44 17.76 -5.54
C HIS A 28 -42.94 19.02 -4.87
N TYR A 29 -42.55 18.87 -3.61
CA TYR A 29 -41.82 19.86 -2.85
C TYR A 29 -40.78 19.15 -1.99
N TYR A 30 -39.83 19.92 -1.45
CA TYR A 30 -38.83 19.39 -0.53
C TYR A 30 -38.69 20.27 0.70
N LYS A 31 -38.22 19.66 1.78
CA LYS A 31 -37.83 20.34 3.02
C LYS A 31 -36.42 19.92 3.38
N THR A 32 -35.63 20.86 3.90
CA THR A 32 -34.28 20.60 4.39
C THR A 32 -34.23 20.88 5.88
N ASP A 33 -33.51 20.03 6.61
CA ASP A 33 -33.27 20.19 8.03
C ASP A 33 -31.83 19.76 8.33
N CYS A 34 -31.16 20.51 9.20
CA CYS A 34 -29.75 20.34 9.49
C CYS A 34 -29.49 20.76 10.93
N ASP A 35 -28.90 19.86 11.69
CA ASP A 35 -28.35 20.13 13.02
C ASP A 35 -26.84 19.89 13.03
N LYS A 36 -26.26 19.73 14.21
CA LYS A 36 -24.82 19.57 14.40
C LYS A 36 -24.27 18.29 13.77
N ASP A 37 -24.99 17.18 13.90
CA ASP A 37 -24.51 15.84 13.56
C ASP A 37 -25.40 15.13 12.53
N TYR A 38 -26.47 15.80 12.10
CA TYR A 38 -27.47 15.27 11.19
C TYR A 38 -27.88 16.28 10.13
N GLY A 39 -28.16 15.76 8.94
CA GLY A 39 -28.60 16.53 7.80
C GLY A 39 -29.54 15.72 6.93
N GLN A 40 -30.72 16.25 6.65
CA GLN A 40 -31.72 15.59 5.82
C GLN A 40 -32.33 16.50 4.75
N VAL A 41 -32.74 15.85 3.65
CA VAL A 41 -33.60 16.44 2.62
C VAL A 41 -34.77 15.48 2.43
N VAL A 42 -35.98 15.98 2.66
CA VAL A 42 -37.22 15.21 2.54
C VAL A 42 -37.96 15.66 1.30
N PHE A 43 -38.14 14.75 0.33
CA PHE A 43 -38.95 14.97 -0.85
C PHE A 43 -40.37 14.43 -0.62
N THR A 44 -41.39 15.27 -0.85
CA THR A 44 -42.79 14.83 -0.89
C THR A 44 -43.29 14.96 -2.32
N ILE A 45 -43.78 13.86 -2.88
CA ILE A 45 -44.10 13.74 -4.31
C ILE A 45 -45.47 13.09 -4.47
N ASP A 46 -46.37 13.77 -5.17
CA ASP A 46 -47.71 13.27 -5.50
C ASP A 46 -47.61 12.34 -6.72
N GLY A 47 -47.06 11.15 -6.51
CA GLY A 47 -46.78 10.16 -7.55
C GLY A 47 -48.03 9.73 -8.32
N GLN A 48 -47.89 9.63 -9.65
CA GLN A 48 -48.97 9.19 -10.55
C GLN A 48 -48.59 7.88 -11.25
N PRO A 49 -49.56 7.01 -11.59
CA PRO A 49 -49.31 5.80 -12.37
C PRO A 49 -48.52 6.10 -13.65
N GLU A 50 -47.56 5.24 -13.96
CA GLU A 50 -46.73 5.31 -15.19
C GLU A 50 -45.91 6.60 -15.36
N ARG A 51 -45.82 7.45 -14.34
CA ARG A 51 -44.95 8.63 -14.34
C ARG A 51 -43.69 8.37 -13.52
N PRO A 52 -42.52 8.17 -14.15
CA PRO A 52 -41.29 7.92 -13.43
C PRO A 52 -40.86 9.16 -12.62
N ILE A 53 -40.25 8.90 -11.47
CA ILE A 53 -39.62 9.89 -10.62
C ILE A 53 -38.16 9.49 -10.53
N ARG A 54 -37.26 10.42 -10.89
CA ARG A 54 -35.82 10.19 -10.78
C ARG A 54 -35.23 11.16 -9.77
N LEU A 55 -34.65 10.60 -8.71
CA LEU A 55 -33.86 11.35 -7.74
C LEU A 55 -32.39 11.01 -7.94
N THR A 56 -31.58 12.01 -8.27
CA THR A 56 -30.13 11.88 -8.32
C THR A 56 -29.53 12.55 -7.10
N LYS A 57 -28.77 11.79 -6.31
CA LYS A 57 -28.05 12.30 -5.14
C LYS A 57 -26.56 12.44 -5.46
N TYR A 58 -26.02 13.62 -5.21
CA TYR A 58 -24.60 13.91 -5.30
C TYR A 58 -24.02 14.00 -3.89
N ILE A 59 -22.87 13.35 -3.68
CA ILE A 59 -22.15 13.37 -2.39
C ILE A 59 -20.68 13.59 -2.68
N THR A 60 -20.05 14.46 -1.89
CA THR A 60 -18.61 14.69 -1.93
C THR A 60 -18.02 14.55 -0.53
N TYR A 61 -16.79 14.05 -0.48
CA TYR A 61 -16.00 13.93 0.74
C TYR A 61 -14.66 14.63 0.53
N HIS A 62 -14.24 15.43 1.51
CA HIS A 62 -12.92 16.01 1.59
C HIS A 62 -12.34 15.76 2.96
N THR A 63 -11.08 15.32 3.04
CA THR A 63 -10.39 15.11 4.32
C THR A 63 -9.10 15.90 4.40
N SER A 64 -8.70 16.27 5.61
CA SER A 64 -7.39 16.87 5.85
C SER A 64 -6.95 16.74 7.30
N THR A 65 -5.65 16.56 7.50
CA THR A 65 -5.00 16.68 8.82
C THR A 65 -4.41 18.08 9.06
N ARG A 66 -4.49 18.98 8.08
CA ARG A 66 -3.85 20.31 8.13
C ARG A 66 -4.77 21.48 7.82
N ALA A 67 -5.73 21.30 6.91
CA ALA A 67 -6.63 22.37 6.48
C ALA A 67 -7.65 22.71 7.57
N ALA A 68 -8.01 23.99 7.66
CA ALA A 68 -9.04 24.43 8.59
C ALA A 68 -10.42 23.89 8.18
N ALA A 69 -11.28 23.56 9.16
CA ALA A 69 -12.61 23.01 8.92
C ALA A 69 -13.44 23.84 7.93
N LYS A 70 -13.48 25.17 8.12
CA LYS A 70 -14.21 26.10 7.23
C LYS A 70 -13.70 26.07 5.79
N GLU A 71 -12.40 25.93 5.61
CA GLU A 71 -11.80 25.82 4.28
C GLU A 71 -12.20 24.50 3.62
N LEU A 72 -12.14 23.39 4.36
CA LEU A 72 -12.49 22.06 3.85
C LEU A 72 -13.98 21.98 3.47
N GLY A 73 -14.85 22.62 4.26
CA GLY A 73 -16.27 22.78 3.93
C GLY A 73 -16.47 23.46 2.57
N ARG A 74 -15.81 24.60 2.33
CA ARG A 74 -15.89 25.31 1.04
C ARG A 74 -15.38 24.47 -0.14
N ARG A 75 -14.32 23.69 0.06
CA ARG A 75 -13.81 22.78 -0.98
C ARG A 75 -14.84 21.69 -1.32
N ALA A 76 -15.55 21.17 -0.33
CA ALA A 76 -16.62 20.21 -0.52
C ALA A 76 -17.79 20.84 -1.29
N GLU A 77 -18.22 22.05 -0.92
CA GLU A 77 -19.25 22.83 -1.65
C GLU A 77 -18.87 23.06 -3.10
N TRP A 78 -17.69 23.59 -3.39
CA TRP A 78 -17.24 23.82 -4.77
C TRP A 78 -17.16 22.54 -5.60
N THR A 79 -16.76 21.44 -4.98
CA THR A 79 -16.76 20.14 -5.67
C THR A 79 -18.18 19.70 -5.97
N LEU A 80 -19.10 19.87 -5.01
CA LEU A 80 -20.51 19.53 -5.13
C LEU A 80 -21.18 20.35 -6.24
N ASP A 81 -21.01 21.67 -6.24
CA ASP A 81 -21.53 22.56 -7.28
C ASP A 81 -21.07 22.14 -8.67
N ARG A 82 -19.78 21.81 -8.81
CA ARG A 82 -19.20 21.35 -10.07
C ARG A 82 -19.81 20.03 -10.54
N ILE A 83 -19.92 19.01 -9.66
CA ILE A 83 -20.45 17.70 -10.07
C ILE A 83 -21.96 17.74 -10.32
N THR A 84 -22.70 18.59 -9.60
CA THR A 84 -24.13 18.81 -9.83
C THR A 84 -24.35 19.50 -11.18
N ALA A 85 -23.52 20.51 -11.52
CA ALA A 85 -23.56 21.18 -12.82
C ALA A 85 -23.13 20.25 -13.98
N GLN A 86 -22.16 19.36 -13.76
CA GLN A 86 -21.76 18.33 -14.73
C GLN A 86 -22.87 17.30 -14.97
N GLY A 87 -23.58 16.90 -13.92
CA GLY A 87 -24.71 15.98 -14.00
C GLY A 87 -24.31 14.50 -14.06
N PHE A 88 -25.26 13.62 -13.70
CA PHE A 88 -25.03 12.18 -13.58
C PHE A 88 -24.54 11.50 -14.87
N ALA A 89 -25.07 11.89 -16.04
CA ALA A 89 -24.73 11.23 -17.30
C ALA A 89 -23.24 11.38 -17.64
N GLU A 90 -22.69 12.59 -17.45
CA GLU A 90 -21.27 12.86 -17.67
C GLU A 90 -20.39 12.18 -16.61
N LEU A 91 -20.80 12.19 -15.33
CA LEU A 91 -20.08 11.47 -14.26
C LEU A 91 -20.04 9.96 -14.51
N LEU A 92 -21.13 9.37 -15.01
CA LEU A 92 -21.19 7.97 -15.41
C LEU A 92 -20.23 7.71 -16.59
N ALA A 93 -20.26 8.58 -17.62
CA ALA A 93 -19.37 8.45 -18.76
C ALA A 93 -17.88 8.56 -18.35
N ASP A 94 -17.55 9.45 -17.41
CA ASP A 94 -16.20 9.57 -16.82
C ASP A 94 -15.78 8.26 -16.14
N GLN A 95 -16.67 7.69 -15.31
CA GLN A 95 -16.44 6.43 -14.62
C GLN A 95 -16.28 5.26 -15.61
N GLU A 96 -17.12 5.17 -16.64
CA GLU A 96 -17.02 4.15 -17.67
C GLU A 96 -15.70 4.24 -18.43
N ARG A 97 -15.25 5.45 -18.80
CA ARG A 97 -13.95 5.65 -19.44
C ARG A 97 -12.80 5.18 -18.54
N TYR A 98 -12.85 5.52 -17.25
CA TYR A 98 -11.84 5.08 -16.28
C TYR A 98 -11.81 3.55 -16.14
N MET A 99 -12.98 2.92 -15.98
CA MET A 99 -13.10 1.46 -15.86
C MET A 99 -12.67 0.74 -17.15
N ASN A 100 -13.01 1.29 -18.31
CA ASN A 100 -12.63 0.71 -19.60
C ASN A 100 -11.12 0.72 -19.81
N ASP A 101 -10.42 1.81 -19.46
CA ASP A 101 -8.95 1.87 -19.49
C ASP A 101 -8.34 0.80 -18.55
N PHE A 102 -8.86 0.67 -17.33
CA PHE A 102 -8.42 -0.38 -16.42
C PHE A 102 -8.58 -1.77 -17.03
N TRP A 103 -9.78 -2.10 -17.55
CA TRP A 103 -10.05 -3.41 -18.14
C TRP A 103 -9.20 -3.68 -19.38
N GLN A 104 -8.95 -2.67 -20.21
CA GLN A 104 -8.09 -2.80 -21.38
C GLN A 104 -6.67 -3.23 -21.01
N ARG A 105 -6.12 -2.71 -19.91
CA ARG A 105 -4.75 -3.00 -19.45
C ARG A 105 -4.66 -4.19 -18.50
N SER A 106 -5.78 -4.67 -17.96
CA SER A 106 -5.78 -5.58 -16.80
C SER A 106 -6.66 -6.84 -16.94
N ASP A 107 -7.57 -6.92 -17.91
CA ASP A 107 -8.46 -8.08 -18.05
C ASP A 107 -7.67 -9.35 -18.38
N VAL A 108 -8.03 -10.44 -17.72
CA VAL A 108 -7.50 -11.78 -17.99
C VAL A 108 -8.65 -12.64 -18.51
N ARG A 109 -8.55 -13.08 -19.76
CA ARG A 109 -9.58 -13.86 -20.43
C ARG A 109 -9.28 -15.36 -20.38
N VAL A 110 -10.20 -16.11 -19.79
CA VAL A 110 -10.10 -17.57 -19.71
C VAL A 110 -10.62 -18.19 -21.00
N SER A 111 -9.73 -18.73 -21.83
CA SER A 111 -10.09 -19.36 -23.10
C SER A 111 -10.54 -20.81 -22.92
N ASN A 112 -9.81 -21.58 -22.09
CA ASN A 112 -10.04 -23.00 -21.83
C ASN A 112 -9.87 -23.37 -20.35
N ILE A 113 -10.52 -24.44 -19.92
CA ILE A 113 -10.35 -25.04 -18.58
C ILE A 113 -10.17 -26.54 -18.76
N ARG A 114 -9.23 -27.08 -17.99
CA ARG A 114 -9.04 -28.52 -17.84
C ARG A 114 -10.13 -29.09 -16.93
N ALA A 115 -11.11 -29.78 -17.52
CA ALA A 115 -12.27 -30.32 -16.81
C ALA A 115 -11.88 -31.37 -15.75
N ASP A 116 -10.73 -32.02 -15.88
CA ASP A 116 -10.16 -32.94 -14.89
C ASP A 116 -9.60 -32.23 -13.64
N ARG A 117 -9.37 -30.90 -13.71
CA ARG A 117 -8.73 -30.12 -12.64
C ARG A 117 -9.63 -29.09 -11.97
N SER A 118 -10.86 -28.88 -12.46
CA SER A 118 -11.77 -27.89 -11.90
C SER A 118 -13.21 -28.39 -11.94
N ARG A 119 -13.93 -28.16 -10.84
CA ARG A 119 -15.39 -28.36 -10.76
C ARG A 119 -16.18 -27.14 -11.24
N LEU A 120 -15.52 -26.00 -11.44
CA LEU A 120 -16.14 -24.74 -11.86
C LEU A 120 -16.14 -24.60 -13.38
N SER A 121 -17.21 -24.03 -13.91
CA SER A 121 -17.35 -23.68 -15.32
C SER A 121 -16.46 -22.50 -15.72
N ARG A 122 -16.30 -22.30 -17.04
CA ARG A 122 -15.56 -21.16 -17.59
C ARG A 122 -16.12 -19.81 -17.20
N VAL A 123 -17.44 -19.71 -17.13
CA VAL A 123 -18.11 -18.47 -16.75
C VAL A 123 -17.83 -18.14 -15.28
N GLU A 124 -17.91 -19.13 -14.39
CA GLU A 124 -17.63 -18.95 -12.96
C GLU A 124 -16.17 -18.54 -12.71
N ILE A 125 -15.19 -19.19 -13.36
CA ILE A 125 -13.78 -18.80 -13.21
C ILE A 125 -13.53 -17.40 -13.78
N GLN A 126 -14.08 -17.09 -14.96
CA GLN A 126 -13.93 -15.77 -15.56
C GLN A 126 -14.54 -14.66 -14.68
N GLN A 127 -15.70 -14.93 -14.08
CA GLN A 127 -16.36 -14.03 -13.14
C GLN A 127 -15.52 -13.87 -11.88
N ALA A 128 -15.02 -14.96 -11.28
CA ALA A 128 -14.18 -14.90 -10.09
C ALA A 128 -12.92 -14.05 -10.31
N ILE A 129 -12.24 -14.23 -11.45
CA ILE A 129 -11.07 -13.40 -11.81
C ILE A 129 -11.48 -11.93 -11.91
N ARG A 130 -12.54 -11.61 -12.66
CA ARG A 130 -12.98 -10.22 -12.84
C ARG A 130 -13.47 -9.57 -11.54
N VAL A 131 -14.11 -10.32 -10.64
CA VAL A 131 -14.48 -9.79 -9.32
C VAL A 131 -13.23 -9.45 -8.49
N ASN A 132 -12.19 -10.30 -8.52
CA ASN A 132 -10.92 -10.00 -7.85
C ASN A 132 -10.23 -8.76 -8.45
N LEU A 133 -10.17 -8.66 -9.79
CA LEU A 133 -9.61 -7.49 -10.47
C LEU A 133 -10.41 -6.21 -10.17
N PHE A 134 -11.73 -6.31 -10.10
CA PHE A 134 -12.60 -5.20 -9.70
C PHE A 134 -12.29 -4.73 -8.28
N HIS A 135 -12.10 -5.65 -7.33
CA HIS A 135 -11.71 -5.28 -5.97
C HIS A 135 -10.32 -4.66 -5.89
N ILE A 136 -9.36 -5.15 -6.68
CA ILE A 136 -8.04 -4.51 -6.81
C ILE A 136 -8.17 -3.07 -7.30
N LEU A 137 -8.99 -2.83 -8.33
CA LEU A 137 -9.25 -1.49 -8.83
C LEU A 137 -9.84 -0.60 -7.73
N GLN A 138 -10.93 -1.05 -7.08
CA GLN A 138 -11.59 -0.27 -6.03
C GLN A 138 -10.66 0.06 -4.86
N ALA A 139 -9.77 -0.86 -4.49
CA ALA A 139 -8.84 -0.66 -3.38
C ALA A 139 -7.62 0.21 -3.73
N SER A 140 -7.21 0.26 -5.00
CA SER A 140 -5.94 0.90 -5.41
C SER A 140 -6.09 2.16 -6.27
N ALA A 141 -7.24 2.36 -6.92
CA ALA A 141 -7.50 3.44 -7.88
C ALA A 141 -7.07 4.82 -7.38
N ARG A 142 -7.34 5.11 -6.11
CA ARG A 142 -7.08 6.39 -5.45
C ARG A 142 -6.16 6.27 -4.24
N ALA A 143 -5.24 5.30 -4.29
CA ALA A 143 -4.22 5.11 -3.26
C ALA A 143 -3.08 6.14 -3.37
N GLU A 144 -3.24 7.25 -4.10
CA GLU A 144 -2.18 8.24 -4.20
C GLU A 144 -1.85 8.82 -2.81
N ASN A 145 -0.56 8.85 -2.48
CA ASN A 145 -0.04 9.28 -1.17
C ASN A 145 -0.58 8.46 0.03
N ASN A 146 -1.15 7.29 -0.22
CA ASN A 146 -1.64 6.35 0.79
C ASN A 146 -1.19 4.93 0.45
N GLY A 147 -1.31 4.01 1.40
CA GLY A 147 -1.15 2.58 1.14
C GLY A 147 -2.45 1.93 0.67
N VAL A 148 -2.40 0.63 0.38
CA VAL A 148 -3.61 -0.18 0.14
C VAL A 148 -3.83 -1.10 1.32
N ALA A 149 -4.94 -0.92 2.03
CA ALA A 149 -5.25 -1.70 3.23
C ALA A 149 -5.49 -3.18 2.91
N ALA A 150 -5.17 -4.07 3.86
CA ALA A 150 -5.32 -5.52 3.68
C ALA A 150 -6.74 -5.99 3.31
N LYS A 151 -7.77 -5.20 3.62
CA LYS A 151 -9.17 -5.44 3.23
C LYS A 151 -9.76 -4.32 2.37
N GLY A 152 -8.92 -3.55 1.69
CA GLY A 152 -9.33 -2.31 1.03
C GLY A 152 -10.15 -1.43 2.00
N LEU A 153 -11.24 -0.84 1.49
CA LEU A 153 -12.20 -0.08 2.29
C LEU A 153 -13.56 -0.79 2.37
N THR A 154 -13.53 -2.11 2.53
CA THR A 154 -14.73 -2.98 2.46
C THR A 154 -15.28 -3.41 3.83
N GLY A 155 -14.59 -3.06 4.92
CA GLY A 155 -15.02 -3.40 6.27
C GLY A 155 -13.99 -2.96 7.32
N GLN A 156 -14.27 -3.28 8.59
CA GLN A 156 -13.47 -2.85 9.74
C GLN A 156 -12.33 -3.79 10.11
N ALA A 157 -12.34 -5.05 9.63
CA ALA A 157 -11.30 -6.02 9.96
C ALA A 157 -9.93 -5.53 9.45
N TYR A 158 -8.89 -5.74 10.25
CA TYR A 158 -7.55 -5.15 10.10
C TYR A 158 -7.48 -3.61 10.19
N GLU A 159 -8.59 -2.93 10.48
CA GLU A 159 -8.66 -1.48 10.82
C GLU A 159 -8.11 -0.56 9.73
N GLY A 160 -8.14 -0.99 8.46
CA GLY A 160 -7.59 -0.22 7.35
C GLY A 160 -6.05 -0.17 7.32
N HIS A 161 -5.38 -1.02 8.11
CA HIS A 161 -3.93 -1.03 8.18
C HIS A 161 -3.27 -1.68 6.96
N TYR A 162 -2.07 -1.19 6.67
CA TYR A 162 -1.14 -1.66 5.65
C TYR A 162 -0.19 -2.69 6.25
N PHE A 163 0.08 -3.72 5.45
CA PHE A 163 0.93 -4.87 5.76
C PHE A 163 1.80 -5.17 4.53
N TRP A 164 2.68 -6.17 4.64
CA TRP A 164 3.46 -6.72 3.52
C TRP A 164 2.60 -7.25 2.35
N ASP A 165 1.30 -7.51 2.57
CA ASP A 165 0.30 -7.86 1.54
C ASP A 165 0.36 -6.90 0.34
N THR A 166 0.60 -5.62 0.61
CA THR A 166 0.70 -4.59 -0.43
C THR A 166 1.86 -4.88 -1.35
N GLU A 167 3.06 -5.09 -0.80
CA GLU A 167 4.28 -5.27 -1.56
C GLU A 167 4.39 -6.64 -2.24
N ILE A 168 3.93 -7.71 -1.58
CA ILE A 168 4.11 -9.08 -2.07
C ILE A 168 2.95 -9.56 -2.93
N TYR A 169 1.70 -9.24 -2.58
CA TYR A 169 0.52 -9.77 -3.28
C TYR A 169 -0.05 -8.77 -4.30
N LEU A 170 -0.18 -7.51 -3.93
CA LEU A 170 -0.82 -6.50 -4.77
C LEU A 170 0.14 -5.86 -5.79
N LEU A 171 1.29 -5.37 -5.33
CA LEU A 171 2.23 -4.62 -6.17
C LEU A 171 2.67 -5.36 -7.42
N PRO A 172 2.93 -6.68 -7.45
CA PRO A 172 3.27 -7.37 -8.69
C PRO A 172 2.24 -7.14 -9.79
N PHE A 173 0.95 -7.17 -9.49
CA PHE A 173 -0.10 -6.90 -10.46
C PHE A 173 -0.09 -5.44 -10.91
N LEU A 174 0.03 -4.49 -9.96
CA LEU A 174 0.03 -3.06 -10.28
C LEU A 174 1.29 -2.63 -11.05
N ILE A 175 2.45 -3.24 -10.81
CA ILE A 175 3.69 -2.95 -11.53
C ILE A 175 3.49 -3.19 -13.03
N TYR A 176 2.84 -4.29 -13.42
CA TYR A 176 2.67 -4.66 -14.83
C TYR A 176 1.44 -4.02 -15.49
N THR A 177 0.41 -3.69 -14.72
CA THR A 177 -0.81 -3.11 -15.28
C THR A 177 -0.82 -1.59 -15.14
N SER A 178 -0.48 -1.05 -13.97
CA SER A 178 -0.64 0.36 -13.58
C SER A 178 0.59 0.90 -12.82
N PRO A 179 1.78 0.97 -13.45
CA PRO A 179 3.05 1.25 -12.78
C PRO A 179 3.09 2.60 -12.03
N GLN A 180 2.32 3.60 -12.45
CA GLN A 180 2.24 4.87 -11.74
C GLN A 180 1.59 4.72 -10.35
N ILE A 181 0.61 3.83 -10.19
CA ILE A 181 0.00 3.53 -8.89
C ILE A 181 1.02 2.76 -8.03
N ALA A 182 1.72 1.78 -8.61
CA ALA A 182 2.79 1.05 -7.92
C ALA A 182 3.88 1.97 -7.38
N LYS A 183 4.31 2.96 -8.20
CA LYS A 183 5.27 4.01 -7.79
C LYS A 183 4.76 4.80 -6.59
N ASN A 184 3.49 5.19 -6.59
CA ASN A 184 2.90 5.98 -5.50
C ASN A 184 2.84 5.18 -4.20
N VAL A 185 2.50 3.89 -4.27
CA VAL A 185 2.47 2.99 -3.11
C VAL A 185 3.89 2.77 -2.54
N LEU A 186 4.91 2.60 -3.39
CA LEU A 186 6.30 2.53 -2.93
C LEU A 186 6.79 3.86 -2.34
N ARG A 187 6.41 4.98 -2.95
CA ARG A 187 6.70 6.33 -2.41
C ARG A 187 6.07 6.54 -1.04
N PHE A 188 4.88 6.01 -0.81
CA PHE A 188 4.24 6.08 0.51
C PHE A 188 5.07 5.38 1.60
N ARG A 189 5.77 4.27 1.29
CA ARG A 189 6.76 3.69 2.23
C ARG A 189 7.93 4.63 2.47
N TYR A 190 8.44 5.30 1.43
CA TYR A 190 9.48 6.32 1.61
C TYR A 190 9.04 7.45 2.55
N ASP A 191 7.79 7.92 2.43
CA ASP A 191 7.25 8.97 3.30
C ASP A 191 7.15 8.54 4.78
N MET A 192 7.22 7.23 5.07
CA MET A 192 7.27 6.66 6.43
C MET A 192 8.68 6.41 6.96
N LEU A 193 9.73 6.62 6.16
CA LEU A 193 11.09 6.15 6.48
C LEU A 193 11.62 6.74 7.80
N ASP A 194 11.31 7.99 8.11
CA ASP A 194 11.71 8.61 9.39
C ASP A 194 11.05 7.95 10.60
N LYS A 195 9.79 7.52 10.47
CA LYS A 195 9.09 6.74 11.51
C LYS A 195 9.66 5.33 11.62
N ALA A 196 10.02 4.71 10.50
CA ALA A 196 10.69 3.41 10.49
C ALA A 196 12.08 3.47 11.17
N ARG A 197 12.84 4.56 10.98
CA ARG A 197 14.08 4.83 11.72
C ARG A 197 13.82 5.01 13.22
N ALA A 198 12.76 5.72 13.59
CA ALA A 198 12.38 5.88 14.99
C ALA A 198 12.02 4.54 15.63
N ARG A 199 11.32 3.67 14.89
CA ARG A 199 10.97 2.32 15.34
C ARG A 199 12.20 1.43 15.53
N ALA A 200 13.16 1.46 14.60
CA ALA A 200 14.43 0.74 14.77
C ALA A 200 15.14 1.18 16.06
N ARG A 201 15.25 2.50 16.30
CA ARG A 201 15.85 3.04 17.53
C ARG A 201 15.12 2.62 18.80
N GLU A 202 13.78 2.58 18.78
CA GLU A 202 12.97 2.12 19.91
C GLU A 202 13.33 0.68 20.33
N LEU A 203 13.65 -0.16 19.35
CA LEU A 203 14.09 -1.54 19.57
C LEU A 203 15.61 -1.69 19.71
N SER A 204 16.34 -0.58 19.87
CA SER A 204 17.80 -0.54 19.95
C SER A 204 18.54 -1.10 18.72
N HIS A 205 17.91 -0.98 17.55
CA HIS A 205 18.49 -1.37 16.27
C HIS A 205 18.97 -0.17 15.45
N ARG A 206 19.92 -0.42 14.55
CA ARG A 206 20.36 0.54 13.51
C ARG A 206 19.44 0.50 12.29
N GLY A 207 19.50 1.55 11.48
CA GLY A 207 18.78 1.62 10.21
C GLY A 207 17.30 1.99 10.35
N ALA A 208 16.45 1.35 9.57
CA ALA A 208 15.00 1.52 9.61
C ALA A 208 14.29 0.18 9.75
N LEU A 209 13.25 0.13 10.57
CA LEU A 209 12.32 -1.00 10.69
C LEU A 209 10.92 -0.50 10.36
N PHE A 210 10.40 -0.90 9.20
CA PHE A 210 9.02 -0.61 8.85
C PHE A 210 8.07 -1.35 9.80
N PRO A 211 6.98 -0.71 10.26
CA PRO A 211 6.02 -1.35 11.13
C PRO A 211 5.33 -2.51 10.40
N TRP A 212 5.15 -3.64 11.09
CA TRP A 212 4.44 -4.79 10.53
C TRP A 212 3.01 -4.43 10.11
N ARG A 213 2.36 -3.61 10.95
CA ARG A 213 0.99 -3.17 10.80
C ARG A 213 0.90 -1.67 11.04
N THR A 214 0.43 -0.89 10.06
CA THR A 214 0.33 0.58 10.24
C THR A 214 -0.73 1.26 9.38
N ILE A 215 -1.17 2.45 9.78
CA ILE A 215 -1.92 3.40 8.92
C ILE A 215 -1.21 4.75 8.78
N ASN A 216 -0.36 5.12 9.75
CA ASN A 216 0.28 6.43 9.85
C ASN A 216 1.83 6.35 9.88
N GLY A 217 2.39 5.15 9.73
CA GLY A 217 3.83 4.84 9.80
C GLY A 217 4.33 4.40 11.17
N GLU A 218 3.52 4.48 12.23
CA GLU A 218 3.83 3.89 13.54
C GLU A 218 3.35 2.44 13.61
N GLU A 219 4.02 1.63 14.43
CA GLU A 219 3.64 0.24 14.68
C GLU A 219 2.32 0.17 15.45
N ALA A 220 1.39 -0.65 14.96
CA ALA A 220 0.08 -0.87 15.56
C ALA A 220 -0.19 -2.35 15.92
N SER A 221 0.83 -3.21 15.81
CA SER A 221 0.75 -4.59 16.27
C SER A 221 0.74 -4.66 17.79
N ALA A 222 -0.27 -5.33 18.36
CA ALA A 222 -0.40 -5.51 19.80
C ALA A 222 0.44 -6.67 20.36
N TYR A 223 0.90 -7.58 19.49
CA TYR A 223 1.62 -8.78 19.85
C TYR A 223 2.97 -8.82 19.13
N TYR A 224 4.07 -8.89 19.87
CA TYR A 224 5.43 -8.76 19.30
C TYR A 224 5.75 -9.93 18.37
N GLU A 225 5.47 -11.16 18.81
CA GLU A 225 5.87 -12.39 18.14
C GLU A 225 5.20 -12.58 16.77
N ALA A 226 3.93 -12.18 16.63
CA ALA A 226 3.20 -12.16 15.35
C ALA A 226 3.12 -10.74 14.74
N GLY A 227 3.96 -9.82 15.21
CA GLY A 227 3.99 -8.44 14.76
C GLY A 227 5.42 -8.01 14.46
N THR A 228 5.99 -7.21 15.34
CA THR A 228 7.34 -6.64 15.17
C THR A 228 8.45 -7.67 14.93
N ALA A 229 8.34 -8.91 15.43
CA ALA A 229 9.32 -9.97 15.14
C ALA A 229 9.33 -10.40 13.66
N GLN A 230 8.33 -10.00 12.86
CA GLN A 230 8.26 -10.22 11.42
C GLN A 230 9.07 -9.16 10.65
N TYR A 231 10.39 -9.14 10.91
CA TYR A 231 11.34 -8.21 10.28
C TYR A 231 11.36 -8.30 8.75
N HIS A 232 10.84 -9.38 8.16
CA HIS A 232 10.88 -9.61 6.72
C HIS A 232 10.15 -8.53 5.91
N ILE A 233 9.22 -7.76 6.51
CA ILE A 233 8.58 -6.62 5.84
C ILE A 233 9.56 -5.63 5.21
N ASN A 234 10.73 -5.43 5.82
CA ASN A 234 11.79 -4.61 5.25
C ASN A 234 12.31 -5.16 3.92
N ALA A 235 12.53 -6.48 3.86
CA ALA A 235 12.98 -7.14 2.66
C ALA A 235 11.86 -7.27 1.61
N ASP A 236 10.60 -7.34 2.04
CA ASP A 236 9.44 -7.33 1.15
C ASP A 236 9.32 -6.00 0.39
N ILE A 237 9.49 -4.88 1.10
CA ILE A 237 9.54 -3.54 0.51
C ILE A 237 10.73 -3.42 -0.46
N ALA A 238 11.91 -3.88 -0.07
CA ALA A 238 13.09 -3.87 -0.94
C ALA A 238 12.89 -4.74 -2.20
N TYR A 239 12.26 -5.91 -2.05
CA TYR A 239 11.94 -6.81 -3.15
C TYR A 239 10.94 -6.18 -4.13
N ALA A 240 9.86 -5.58 -3.63
CA ALA A 240 8.88 -4.91 -4.47
C ALA A 240 9.47 -3.69 -5.19
N LEU A 241 10.35 -2.93 -4.52
CA LEU A 241 11.13 -1.85 -5.14
C LEU A 241 12.00 -2.39 -6.28
N ARG A 242 12.77 -3.46 -6.07
CA ARG A 242 13.60 -4.09 -7.12
C ARG A 242 12.75 -4.53 -8.30
N LYS A 243 11.60 -5.17 -8.03
CA LYS A 243 10.67 -5.63 -9.07
C LYS A 243 10.10 -4.47 -9.89
N TYR A 244 9.72 -3.38 -9.23
CA TYR A 244 9.23 -2.18 -9.89
C TYR A 244 10.29 -1.57 -10.81
N VAL A 245 11.51 -1.37 -10.31
CA VAL A 245 12.61 -0.78 -11.09
C VAL A 245 12.97 -1.68 -12.27
N ASN A 246 13.09 -3.00 -12.06
CA ASN A 246 13.40 -3.94 -13.13
C ASN A 246 12.33 -3.98 -14.22
N ALA A 247 11.05 -3.82 -13.86
CA ALA A 247 9.94 -3.84 -14.82
C ALA A 247 9.77 -2.52 -15.58
N THR A 248 10.15 -1.39 -14.98
CA THR A 248 9.87 -0.04 -15.52
C THR A 248 11.10 0.70 -16.02
N GLY A 249 12.30 0.32 -15.58
CA GLY A 249 13.55 1.05 -15.84
C GLY A 249 13.65 2.39 -15.09
N ASP A 250 12.83 2.62 -14.06
CA ASP A 250 12.79 3.89 -13.32
C ASP A 250 13.96 4.04 -12.32
N ASP A 251 15.16 4.19 -12.87
CA ASP A 251 16.39 4.44 -12.11
C ASP A 251 16.32 5.76 -11.32
N GLU A 252 15.59 6.76 -11.82
CA GLU A 252 15.43 8.04 -11.10
C GLU A 252 14.69 7.84 -9.79
N PHE A 253 13.62 7.05 -9.78
CA PHE A 253 12.90 6.69 -8.56
C PHE A 253 13.78 5.86 -7.62
N LEU A 254 14.54 4.89 -8.14
CA LEU A 254 15.50 4.13 -7.35
C LEU A 254 16.51 5.05 -6.66
N PHE A 255 17.14 5.96 -7.40
CA PHE A 255 18.19 6.82 -6.86
C PHE A 255 17.67 7.86 -5.88
N LYS A 256 16.49 8.44 -6.16
CA LYS A 256 15.92 9.51 -5.34
C LYS A 256 15.26 9.02 -4.06
N TYR A 257 14.63 7.83 -4.11
CA TYR A 257 13.82 7.30 -3.00
C TYR A 257 14.27 5.91 -2.57
N GLY A 258 14.48 5.01 -3.52
CA GLY A 258 14.80 3.61 -3.25
C GLY A 258 16.14 3.38 -2.54
N ALA A 259 17.20 4.09 -2.93
CA ALA A 259 18.55 3.92 -2.40
C ALA A 259 18.62 4.18 -0.89
N GLU A 260 17.87 5.18 -0.41
CA GLU A 260 17.79 5.49 1.02
C GLU A 260 17.05 4.40 1.80
N ILE A 261 15.95 3.87 1.26
CA ILE A 261 15.24 2.71 1.86
C ILE A 261 16.19 1.51 1.94
N LEU A 262 16.91 1.21 0.85
CA LEU A 262 17.80 0.06 0.80
C LEU A 262 18.97 0.18 1.78
N VAL A 263 19.60 1.36 1.87
CA VAL A 263 20.66 1.63 2.86
C VAL A 263 20.14 1.42 4.28
N GLU A 264 19.00 2.00 4.65
CA GLU A 264 18.51 1.91 6.01
C GLU A 264 17.99 0.51 6.38
N THR A 265 17.41 -0.21 5.43
CA THR A 265 16.98 -1.60 5.67
C THR A 265 18.15 -2.57 5.68
N ALA A 266 19.20 -2.36 4.88
CA ALA A 266 20.45 -3.12 4.93
C ALA A 266 21.17 -2.97 6.28
N ARG A 267 21.21 -1.75 6.84
CA ARG A 267 21.71 -1.49 8.19
C ARG A 267 20.98 -2.30 9.25
N LEU A 268 19.65 -2.37 9.17
CA LEU A 268 18.86 -3.19 10.09
C LEU A 268 19.24 -4.67 9.97
N TRP A 269 19.28 -5.21 8.75
CA TRP A 269 19.61 -6.63 8.53
C TRP A 269 21.00 -6.99 9.04
N TYR A 270 21.98 -6.10 8.82
CA TYR A 270 23.34 -6.30 9.31
C TYR A 270 23.41 -6.23 10.85
N ASP A 271 22.68 -5.31 11.47
CA ASP A 271 22.61 -5.15 12.94
C ASP A 271 21.87 -6.29 13.65
N LEU A 272 20.80 -6.81 13.03
CA LEU A 272 20.00 -7.91 13.56
C LEU A 272 20.73 -9.27 13.47
N GLY A 273 21.57 -9.45 12.46
CA GLY A 273 22.30 -10.69 12.24
C GLY A 273 23.71 -10.70 12.84
N PHE A 274 24.35 -11.87 12.80
CA PHE A 274 25.71 -12.04 13.32
C PHE A 274 26.42 -13.20 12.64
N PHE A 275 27.75 -13.13 12.55
CA PHE A 275 28.55 -14.28 12.10
C PHE A 275 28.68 -15.30 13.23
N SER A 276 28.20 -16.52 13.00
CA SER A 276 28.16 -17.59 13.99
C SER A 276 29.32 -18.57 13.81
N PRO A 277 30.28 -18.66 14.76
CA PRO A 277 31.32 -19.69 14.73
C PRO A 277 30.73 -21.11 14.73
N ARG A 278 29.56 -21.30 15.35
CA ARG A 278 28.84 -22.58 15.40
C ARG A 278 28.23 -22.99 14.06
N LYS A 279 28.11 -22.06 13.11
CA LYS A 279 27.68 -22.29 11.73
C LYS A 279 28.85 -22.06 10.75
N GLY A 280 30.08 -22.37 11.17
CA GLY A 280 31.26 -22.23 10.32
C GLY A 280 31.57 -20.80 9.89
N GLY A 281 31.18 -19.80 10.67
CA GLY A 281 31.37 -18.39 10.33
C GLY A 281 30.35 -17.85 9.32
N GLN A 282 29.23 -18.53 9.12
CA GLN A 282 28.10 -18.01 8.34
C GLN A 282 27.33 -16.93 9.10
N PHE A 283 26.70 -16.02 8.37
CA PHE A 283 25.85 -14.95 8.89
C PHE A 283 24.46 -15.49 9.21
N CYS A 284 24.04 -15.40 10.46
CA CYS A 284 22.77 -15.93 10.96
C CYS A 284 21.86 -14.78 11.37
N ILE A 285 20.55 -14.98 11.21
CA ILE A 285 19.50 -14.08 11.74
C ILE A 285 18.62 -14.93 12.64
N ASN A 286 18.46 -14.52 13.89
CA ASN A 286 17.79 -15.27 14.94
C ASN A 286 16.66 -14.46 15.58
N GLY A 287 15.74 -15.14 16.26
CA GLY A 287 14.65 -14.48 16.99
C GLY A 287 13.64 -13.75 16.09
N VAL A 288 13.39 -14.30 14.91
CA VAL A 288 12.50 -13.71 13.90
C VAL A 288 11.28 -14.59 13.64
N THR A 289 10.18 -13.98 13.24
CA THR A 289 9.01 -14.69 12.73
C THR A 289 9.01 -14.55 11.20
N GLY A 290 8.82 -15.67 10.49
CA GLY A 290 8.63 -15.65 9.04
C GLY A 290 7.15 -15.65 8.67
N PRO A 291 6.80 -15.82 7.38
CA PRO A 291 5.41 -15.80 6.93
C PRO A 291 4.47 -16.83 7.57
N ASP A 292 5.00 -17.92 8.11
CA ASP A 292 4.24 -18.86 8.96
C ASP A 292 4.13 -18.30 10.37
N GLU A 293 3.08 -17.50 10.61
CA GLU A 293 2.82 -16.85 11.90
C GLU A 293 2.50 -17.83 13.03
N TYR A 294 2.31 -19.13 12.76
CA TYR A 294 2.14 -20.15 13.80
C TYR A 294 3.46 -20.61 14.42
N LYS A 295 4.61 -20.25 13.80
CA LYS A 295 5.96 -20.53 14.30
C LYS A 295 6.72 -19.22 14.47
N THR A 296 6.54 -18.61 15.64
CA THR A 296 7.10 -17.31 15.93
C THR A 296 8.49 -17.36 16.58
N VAL A 297 9.28 -16.30 16.39
CA VAL A 297 10.57 -16.07 17.08
C VAL A 297 11.54 -17.26 16.92
N VAL A 298 11.62 -17.78 15.70
CA VAL A 298 12.50 -18.88 15.33
C VAL A 298 13.88 -18.37 14.90
N ASN A 299 14.83 -19.30 14.82
CA ASN A 299 16.17 -19.00 14.37
C ASN A 299 16.36 -19.40 12.91
N ASN A 300 16.97 -18.52 12.12
CA ASN A 300 17.30 -18.74 10.71
C ASN A 300 16.10 -19.16 9.88
N ASN A 301 14.99 -18.44 10.00
CA ASN A 301 13.85 -18.66 9.11
C ASN A 301 14.31 -18.55 7.64
N THR A 302 14.10 -19.60 6.85
CA THR A 302 14.60 -19.68 5.47
C THR A 302 14.13 -18.51 4.61
N TYR A 303 12.84 -18.15 4.69
CA TYR A 303 12.28 -17.04 3.92
C TYR A 303 12.96 -15.72 4.31
N THR A 304 13.02 -15.42 5.61
CA THR A 304 13.65 -14.20 6.13
C THR A 304 15.12 -14.11 5.71
N ASN A 305 15.90 -15.18 5.85
CA ASN A 305 17.32 -15.15 5.51
C ASN A 305 17.55 -14.94 4.00
N LEU A 306 16.75 -15.61 3.14
CA LEU A 306 16.83 -15.41 1.69
C LEU A 306 16.47 -13.97 1.30
N MET A 307 15.38 -13.43 1.86
CA MET A 307 14.91 -12.08 1.55
C MET A 307 15.87 -11.00 2.09
N ALA A 308 16.39 -11.17 3.31
CA ALA A 308 17.41 -10.29 3.88
C ALA A 308 18.70 -10.28 3.03
N ARG A 309 19.14 -11.45 2.56
CA ARG A 309 20.30 -11.56 1.65
C ARG A 309 20.09 -10.77 0.37
N GLU A 310 18.91 -10.88 -0.25
CA GLU A 310 18.62 -10.14 -1.48
C GLU A 310 18.48 -8.64 -1.23
N ASN A 311 17.96 -8.20 -0.08
CA ASN A 311 17.97 -6.80 0.32
C ASN A 311 19.41 -6.27 0.44
N LEU A 312 20.27 -6.94 1.23
CA LEU A 312 21.68 -6.56 1.40
C LEU A 312 22.41 -6.44 0.06
N ARG A 313 22.24 -7.42 -0.83
CA ARG A 313 22.82 -7.37 -2.19
C ARG A 313 22.31 -6.20 -2.99
N TYR A 314 21.00 -5.99 -2.99
CA TYR A 314 20.42 -4.94 -3.79
C TYR A 314 20.78 -3.53 -3.28
N ALA A 315 20.95 -3.36 -1.97
CA ALA A 315 21.49 -2.13 -1.39
C ALA A 315 22.90 -1.83 -1.91
N VAL A 316 23.79 -2.83 -1.89
CA VAL A 316 25.15 -2.72 -2.42
C VAL A 316 25.14 -2.39 -3.90
N GLU A 317 24.43 -3.18 -4.72
CA GLU A 317 24.31 -2.98 -6.17
C GLU A 317 23.82 -1.56 -6.49
N THR A 318 22.82 -1.08 -5.74
CA THR A 318 22.23 0.25 -5.94
C THR A 318 23.21 1.37 -5.60
N VAL A 319 23.96 1.24 -4.50
CA VAL A 319 24.93 2.26 -4.09
C VAL A 319 26.11 2.31 -5.07
N ASP A 320 26.64 1.16 -5.51
CA ASP A 320 27.71 1.10 -6.52
C ASP A 320 27.27 1.74 -7.85
N LEU A 321 26.04 1.44 -8.27
CA LEU A 321 25.43 2.01 -9.48
C LEU A 321 25.27 3.53 -9.35
N LEU A 322 24.81 4.00 -8.19
CA LEU A 322 24.63 5.42 -7.90
C LEU A 322 25.97 6.17 -7.92
N GLN A 323 26.99 5.61 -7.29
CA GLN A 323 28.35 6.18 -7.28
C GLN A 323 28.90 6.34 -8.70
N THR A 324 28.63 5.37 -9.57
CA THR A 324 29.14 5.36 -10.96
C THR A 324 28.33 6.28 -11.88
N ARG A 325 26.99 6.27 -11.79
CA ARG A 325 26.11 6.97 -12.75
C ARG A 325 25.66 8.35 -12.30
N ARG A 326 25.57 8.60 -10.99
CA ARG A 326 25.02 9.83 -10.39
C ARG A 326 25.81 10.20 -9.12
N PRO A 327 27.10 10.53 -9.25
CA PRO A 327 27.96 10.86 -8.11
C PRO A 327 27.44 12.04 -7.27
N ASP A 328 26.72 12.97 -7.90
CA ASP A 328 26.04 14.08 -7.22
C ASP A 328 24.97 13.59 -6.24
N VAL A 329 24.14 12.62 -6.65
CA VAL A 329 23.10 12.02 -5.81
C VAL A 329 23.71 11.09 -4.77
N PHE A 330 24.79 10.39 -5.10
CA PHE A 330 25.54 9.57 -4.15
C PHE A 330 26.09 10.38 -2.98
N GLU A 331 26.72 11.53 -3.23
CA GLU A 331 27.20 12.39 -2.15
C GLU A 331 26.05 12.98 -1.32
N ALA A 332 24.92 13.33 -1.94
CA ALA A 332 23.73 13.75 -1.20
C ALA A 332 23.17 12.62 -0.32
N LEU A 333 23.13 11.38 -0.82
CA LEU A 333 22.72 10.20 -0.05
C LEU A 333 23.64 10.00 1.15
N LYS A 334 24.97 10.04 0.95
CA LYS A 334 25.96 9.92 2.03
C LYS A 334 25.78 11.00 3.09
N GLN A 335 25.58 12.26 2.69
CA GLN A 335 25.34 13.35 3.64
C GLN A 335 24.04 13.14 4.43
N LYS A 336 22.99 12.65 3.75
CA LYS A 336 21.68 12.45 4.38
C LYS A 336 21.66 11.28 5.37
N THR A 337 22.35 10.19 5.05
CA THR A 337 22.30 8.93 5.82
C THR A 337 23.56 8.68 6.64
N SER A 338 24.58 9.53 6.53
CA SER A 338 25.93 9.29 7.06
C SER A 338 26.49 7.94 6.61
N LEU A 339 26.27 7.55 5.35
CA LEU A 339 26.73 6.27 4.80
C LEU A 339 28.25 6.23 4.73
N GLU A 340 28.84 5.22 5.37
CA GLU A 340 30.25 4.88 5.25
C GLU A 340 30.43 3.78 4.19
N VAL A 341 31.40 3.94 3.30
CA VAL A 341 31.63 3.00 2.18
C VAL A 341 31.98 1.60 2.70
N GLN A 342 32.61 1.51 3.88
CA GLN A 342 32.95 0.27 4.57
C GLN A 342 31.71 -0.55 4.97
N GLU A 343 30.53 0.09 5.14
CA GLU A 343 29.29 -0.62 5.39
C GLU A 343 28.94 -1.56 4.22
N LEU A 344 29.25 -1.16 2.98
CA LEU A 344 28.96 -1.97 1.78
C LEU A 344 29.70 -3.31 1.80
N ASP A 345 30.97 -3.32 2.22
CA ASP A 345 31.76 -4.54 2.30
C ASP A 345 31.23 -5.48 3.40
N ALA A 346 30.78 -4.91 4.51
CA ALA A 346 30.14 -5.65 5.58
C ALA A 346 28.82 -6.30 5.10
N TRP A 347 27.99 -5.54 4.36
CA TRP A 347 26.73 -6.05 3.79
C TRP A 347 26.96 -7.12 2.72
N ARG A 348 27.95 -6.94 1.82
CA ARG A 348 28.38 -7.96 0.85
C ARG A 348 28.76 -9.25 1.58
N SER A 349 29.62 -9.14 2.60
CA SER A 349 30.08 -10.30 3.36
C SER A 349 28.94 -11.02 4.08
N ALA A 350 28.02 -10.29 4.71
CA ALA A 350 26.85 -10.85 5.37
C ALA A 350 25.93 -11.56 4.37
N ALA A 351 25.70 -10.97 3.19
CA ALA A 351 24.89 -11.58 2.15
C ALA A 351 25.50 -12.88 1.60
N ASP A 352 26.79 -12.87 1.28
CA ASP A 352 27.47 -14.03 0.68
C ASP A 352 27.63 -15.19 1.66
N LYS A 353 27.74 -14.88 2.95
CA LYS A 353 27.85 -15.89 4.02
C LYS A 353 26.52 -16.16 4.73
N MET A 354 25.40 -15.65 4.25
CA MET A 354 24.08 -15.89 4.85
C MET A 354 23.83 -17.40 5.01
N TYR A 355 23.54 -17.82 6.24
CA TYR A 355 23.15 -19.20 6.52
C TYR A 355 21.74 -19.45 6.01
N ILE A 356 21.60 -20.36 5.06
CA ILE A 356 20.29 -20.82 4.58
C ILE A 356 20.14 -22.28 5.03
N PRO A 357 19.19 -22.61 5.92
CA PRO A 357 18.94 -23.99 6.28
C PRO A 357 18.52 -24.78 5.03
N PHE A 358 19.22 -25.87 4.72
CA PHE A 358 18.89 -26.72 3.60
C PHE A 358 19.38 -28.14 3.89
N ASP A 359 18.51 -29.12 3.74
CA ASP A 359 18.85 -30.52 3.80
C ASP A 359 19.10 -31.04 2.37
N ALA A 360 20.38 -31.32 2.07
CA ALA A 360 20.79 -31.78 0.75
C ALA A 360 20.36 -33.21 0.43
N GLU A 361 20.07 -34.04 1.44
CA GLU A 361 19.63 -35.42 1.22
C GLU A 361 18.17 -35.45 0.74
N THR A 362 17.31 -34.65 1.37
CA THR A 362 15.89 -34.58 1.02
C THR A 362 15.57 -33.49 -0.02
N GLY A 363 16.46 -32.52 -0.21
CA GLY A 363 16.24 -31.35 -1.06
C GLY A 363 15.27 -30.32 -0.46
N ILE A 364 15.08 -30.34 0.86
CA ILE A 364 14.07 -29.57 1.58
C ILE A 364 14.72 -28.42 2.38
N TYR A 365 14.05 -27.27 2.38
CA TYR A 365 14.33 -26.18 3.32
C TYR A 365 13.50 -26.41 4.60
N PRO A 366 14.13 -26.67 5.76
CA PRO A 366 13.45 -27.02 7.00
C PRO A 366 12.79 -25.83 7.72
#